data_AF-A0A2W5ZS67-F1
#
_entry.id   AF-A0A2W5ZS67-F1
#
_cell.length_a   1.000
_cell.length_b   1.000
_cell.length_c   1.000
_cell.angle_alpha   90.00
_cell.angle_beta   90.00
_cell.angle_gamma   90.00
#
_symmetry.space_group_name_H-M   'P 1'
#
loop_
_entity.id
_entity.type
_entity.pdbx_description
1 polymer ?
#
loop_
_entity_poly.entity_id
_entity_poly.type
_entity_poly.pdbx_seq_one_letter_code
_entity_poly.pdbx_strand_id
1 'polypeptide(L)'
;MSSRVSMAGWMWRRFLAAAGIIVLLTAGAVSSAAILSFNHVADLLAGGHRIKVPDLAQYRGGAETFLIFGSDHRAFEGKGANGNSDTQMLLRFDPDKGEMTMLSIPRDLKVDIPGHCGPCKINAAYAYGGPQLGLKTIERVLGPSVQVNHVIDTDFKGFRQAVDAIGGVYAQVDRRYFNDITGLGGYSAINIQPGYQRLNGSNALDYVRYRHTDTDLVREARQQDFIAQVRTQIGTSTLINNEEKLLSIFARATSSDIVGRSGAFFANLFLLVAGSIGKPIRQVPFRVTVGPSYVTATQSQIDATVNDFLNGTSTQTSAAKQVAPAGAAKRVQRTAGSSLQNAVKSGQDQAILANGSGFPIYYPRTISSDGNYDQTRTYTIPDTGGHHHRAYVMVIHAATDTGQYYDIQGTTWTDPPILAGPHDTLQIGGRTYHVYYVGKHIRTVALMLAHAVYWVQNTLLRKLSNNQMMAIATSLARCC
;
A
#
# COMPACT_ATOMS: atom_id res chain seq x y z
N MET A 1 22.36 74.53 -14.09
CA MET A 1 22.73 73.11 -14.25
C MET A 1 21.44 72.29 -14.22
N SER A 2 20.92 71.90 -15.38
CA SER A 2 19.74 71.04 -15.52
C SER A 2 20.19 69.59 -15.65
N SER A 3 19.82 68.74 -14.68
CA SER A 3 20.14 67.31 -14.67
C SER A 3 19.30 66.59 -15.73
N ARG A 4 19.94 66.22 -16.85
CA ARG A 4 19.38 65.24 -17.80
C ARG A 4 19.36 63.88 -17.11
N VAL A 5 18.28 63.56 -16.42
CA VAL A 5 17.95 62.16 -16.09
C VAL A 5 17.87 61.42 -17.42
N SER A 6 18.72 60.40 -17.62
CA SER A 6 18.75 59.69 -18.90
C SER A 6 17.37 59.08 -19.16
N MET A 7 16.78 59.43 -20.30
CA MET A 7 15.46 58.96 -20.72
C MET A 7 15.40 57.42 -20.71
N ALA A 8 16.55 56.77 -20.96
CA ALA A 8 16.75 55.33 -20.84
C ALA A 8 16.55 54.79 -19.40
N GLY A 9 17.10 55.45 -18.38
CA GLY A 9 16.92 55.03 -16.98
C GLY A 9 15.47 55.17 -16.50
N TRP A 10 14.76 56.19 -16.98
CA TRP A 10 13.34 56.39 -16.69
C TRP A 10 12.46 55.33 -17.37
N MET A 11 12.71 55.02 -18.63
CA MET A 11 12.01 53.95 -19.36
C MET A 11 12.27 52.58 -18.74
N TRP A 12 13.50 52.30 -18.30
CA TRP A 12 13.85 51.02 -17.66
C TRP A 12 13.12 50.81 -16.33
N ARG A 13 12.95 51.87 -15.52
CA ARG A 13 12.18 51.81 -14.27
C ARG A 13 10.68 51.55 -14.53
N ARG A 14 10.11 52.11 -15.59
CA ARG A 14 8.71 51.85 -15.99
C ARG A 14 8.52 50.43 -16.53
N PHE A 15 9.49 49.92 -17.27
CA PHE A 15 9.49 48.53 -17.76
C PHE A 15 9.55 47.53 -16.60
N LEU A 16 10.47 47.72 -15.64
CA LEU A 16 10.57 46.85 -14.47
C LEU A 16 9.33 46.92 -13.57
N ALA A 17 8.72 48.10 -13.42
CA ALA A 17 7.47 48.25 -12.69
C ALA A 17 6.29 47.53 -13.38
N ALA A 18 6.17 47.65 -14.71
CA ALA A 18 5.15 46.96 -15.48
C ALA A 18 5.32 45.43 -15.45
N ALA A 19 6.56 44.94 -15.55
CA ALA A 19 6.89 43.52 -15.42
C ALA A 19 6.55 42.99 -14.01
N GLY A 20 6.86 43.74 -12.95
CA GLY A 20 6.48 43.40 -11.58
C GLY A 20 4.96 43.34 -11.37
N ILE A 21 4.20 44.27 -11.96
CA ILE A 21 2.73 44.26 -11.92
C ILE A 21 2.18 43.06 -12.68
N ILE A 22 2.71 42.72 -13.85
CA ILE A 22 2.28 41.54 -14.61
C ILE A 22 2.55 40.27 -13.81
N VAL A 23 3.73 40.11 -13.21
CA VAL A 23 4.05 38.96 -12.35
C VAL A 23 3.10 38.88 -11.15
N LEU A 24 2.80 40.02 -10.49
CA LEU A 24 1.86 40.07 -9.37
C LEU A 24 0.42 39.77 -9.80
N LEU A 25 -0.02 40.23 -10.97
CA LEU A 25 -1.35 39.95 -11.52
C LEU A 25 -1.47 38.50 -11.98
N THR A 26 -0.43 37.91 -12.57
CA THR A 26 -0.41 36.49 -12.94
C THR A 26 -0.32 35.61 -11.70
N ALA A 27 0.49 35.97 -10.71
CA ALA A 27 0.56 35.27 -9.44
C ALA A 27 -0.77 35.39 -8.69
N GLY A 28 -1.39 36.57 -8.71
CA GLY A 28 -2.72 36.84 -8.14
C GLY A 28 -3.82 36.03 -8.84
N ALA A 29 -3.86 36.02 -10.17
CA ALA A 29 -4.81 35.23 -10.96
C ALA A 29 -4.64 33.72 -10.74
N VAL A 30 -3.40 33.22 -10.68
CA VAL A 30 -3.09 31.81 -10.35
C VAL A 30 -3.51 31.49 -8.91
N SER A 31 -3.28 32.40 -7.97
CA SER A 31 -3.66 32.23 -6.55
C SER A 31 -5.18 32.26 -6.37
N SER A 32 -5.88 33.17 -7.05
CA SER A 32 -7.34 33.24 -7.04
C SER A 32 -7.98 32.03 -7.73
N ALA A 33 -7.44 31.58 -8.86
CA ALA A 33 -7.90 30.37 -9.53
C ALA A 33 -7.69 29.11 -8.66
N ALA A 34 -6.55 29.01 -7.96
CA ALA A 34 -6.29 27.92 -7.01
C ALA A 34 -7.24 27.97 -5.79
N ILE A 35 -7.51 29.15 -5.23
CA ILE A 35 -8.48 29.28 -4.13
C ILE A 35 -9.89 28.88 -4.58
N LEU A 36 -10.30 29.29 -5.79
CA LEU A 36 -11.59 28.94 -6.36
C LEU A 36 -11.71 27.44 -6.65
N SER A 37 -10.65 26.78 -7.13
CA SER A 37 -10.67 25.33 -7.36
C SER A 37 -10.85 24.55 -6.06
N PHE A 38 -10.17 24.93 -4.97
CA PHE A 38 -10.36 24.25 -3.69
C PHE A 38 -11.70 24.57 -3.02
N ASN A 39 -12.30 25.73 -3.29
CA ASN A 39 -13.68 25.98 -2.87
C ASN A 39 -14.66 25.07 -3.61
N HIS A 40 -14.44 24.82 -4.91
CA HIS A 40 -15.22 23.83 -5.66
C HIS A 40 -15.08 22.42 -5.08
N VAL A 41 -13.87 22.02 -4.66
CA VAL A 41 -13.66 20.76 -3.91
C VAL A 41 -14.51 20.71 -2.64
N ALA A 42 -14.51 21.80 -1.86
CA ALA A 42 -15.31 21.88 -0.65
C ALA A 42 -16.82 21.73 -0.94
N ASP A 43 -17.31 22.35 -2.01
CA ASP A 43 -18.70 22.27 -2.43
C ASP A 43 -19.09 20.86 -2.90
N LEU A 44 -18.23 20.19 -3.68
CA LEU A 44 -18.44 18.80 -4.11
C LEU A 44 -18.52 17.82 -2.93
N LEU A 45 -17.73 18.08 -1.88
CA LEU A 45 -17.69 17.24 -0.69
C LEU A 45 -18.76 17.60 0.35
N ALA A 46 -19.35 18.80 0.29
CA ALA A 46 -20.33 19.28 1.25
C ALA A 46 -21.59 18.39 1.33
N GLY A 47 -21.94 17.70 0.24
CA GLY A 47 -23.05 16.74 0.18
C GLY A 47 -22.75 15.36 0.78
N GLY A 48 -21.53 15.12 1.26
CA GLY A 48 -21.12 13.84 1.83
C GLY A 48 -21.61 13.59 3.25
N HIS A 49 -21.35 12.38 3.77
CA HIS A 49 -21.74 12.01 5.13
C HIS A 49 -20.70 12.51 6.15
N ARG A 50 -21.10 13.42 7.05
CA ARG A 50 -20.19 13.97 8.06
C ARG A 50 -20.16 13.11 9.33
N ILE A 51 -18.96 12.71 9.75
CA ILE A 51 -18.74 12.11 11.08
C ILE A 51 -18.46 13.22 12.08
N LYS A 52 -19.12 13.17 13.24
CA LYS A 52 -18.84 14.07 14.37
C LYS A 52 -17.92 13.36 15.36
N VAL A 53 -16.65 13.78 15.41
CA VAL A 53 -15.66 13.27 16.35
C VAL A 53 -15.06 14.45 17.11
N PRO A 54 -15.36 14.62 18.42
CA PRO A 54 -15.02 15.85 19.15
C PRO A 54 -13.53 15.98 19.52
N ASP A 55 -12.79 14.87 19.54
CA ASP A 55 -11.44 14.80 20.13
C ASP A 55 -10.29 14.68 19.12
N LEU A 56 -10.50 15.17 17.88
CA LEU A 56 -9.46 15.13 16.84
C LEU A 56 -8.36 16.17 17.07
N ALA A 57 -7.12 15.77 16.81
CA ALA A 57 -5.97 16.66 16.88
C ALA A 57 -6.02 17.72 15.77
N GLN A 58 -5.77 18.98 16.15
CA GLN A 58 -5.74 20.09 15.19
C GLN A 58 -4.47 20.06 14.34
N TYR A 59 -4.61 20.34 13.05
CA TYR A 59 -3.46 20.52 12.17
C TYR A 59 -2.66 21.76 12.55
N ARG A 60 -1.34 21.60 12.69
CA ARG A 60 -0.39 22.67 13.09
C ARG A 60 0.79 22.83 12.12
N GLY A 61 0.63 22.42 10.86
CA GLY A 61 1.69 22.56 9.85
C GLY A 61 2.76 21.46 9.85
N GLY A 62 2.49 20.32 10.50
CA GLY A 62 3.39 19.17 10.59
C GLY A 62 2.79 17.90 9.97
N ALA A 63 3.08 16.75 10.56
CA ALA A 63 2.48 15.49 10.12
C ALA A 63 0.98 15.42 10.42
N GLU A 64 0.21 14.80 9.52
CA GLU A 64 -1.20 14.46 9.76
C GLU A 64 -1.41 12.95 9.76
N THR A 65 -2.25 12.48 10.67
CA THR A 65 -2.66 11.07 10.79
C THR A 65 -4.15 10.91 10.51
N PHE A 66 -4.46 10.05 9.55
CA PHE A 66 -5.81 9.63 9.16
C PHE A 66 -6.09 8.25 9.74
N LEU A 67 -7.21 8.09 10.44
CA LEU A 67 -7.76 6.79 10.81
C LEU A 67 -8.81 6.36 9.79
N ILE A 68 -8.57 5.26 9.12
CA ILE A 68 -9.49 4.65 8.17
C ILE A 68 -10.17 3.44 8.81
N PHE A 69 -11.50 3.50 8.86
CA PHE A 69 -12.37 2.36 9.15
C PHE A 69 -12.89 1.77 7.84
N GLY A 70 -12.85 0.44 7.75
CA GLY A 70 -13.56 -0.32 6.72
C GLY A 70 -14.68 -1.13 7.38
N SER A 71 -15.92 -0.73 7.17
CA SER A 71 -17.09 -1.30 7.86
C SER A 71 -17.91 -2.24 6.96
N ASP A 72 -18.41 -3.34 7.53
CA ASP A 72 -19.39 -4.23 6.86
C ASP A 72 -20.82 -3.73 7.12
N HIS A 73 -21.07 -2.44 6.93
CA HIS A 73 -22.44 -1.91 6.99
C HIS A 73 -23.24 -2.48 5.81
N ARG A 74 -24.08 -3.48 6.08
CA ARG A 74 -24.97 -4.06 5.06
C ARG A 74 -26.25 -3.25 5.02
N ALA A 75 -26.74 -2.97 3.81
CA ALA A 75 -27.99 -2.24 3.59
C ALA A 75 -29.25 -2.86 4.25
N PHE A 76 -29.15 -4.11 4.74
CA PHE A 76 -30.21 -4.84 5.45
C PHE A 76 -30.10 -4.78 6.98
N GLU A 77 -29.00 -4.27 7.54
CA GLU A 77 -28.86 -4.04 8.97
C GLU A 77 -29.57 -2.72 9.28
N GLY A 78 -30.76 -2.81 9.91
CA GLY A 78 -31.69 -1.69 10.08
C GLY A 78 -31.06 -0.43 10.71
N LYS A 79 -31.77 0.71 10.58
CA LYS A 79 -31.36 2.00 11.13
C LYS A 79 -30.97 1.87 12.61
N GLY A 80 -29.68 1.99 12.93
CA GLY A 80 -29.15 2.01 14.30
C GLY A 80 -28.09 0.96 14.65
N ALA A 81 -27.83 -0.04 13.80
CA ALA A 81 -26.70 -0.96 13.97
C ALA A 81 -25.45 -0.41 13.25
N ASN A 82 -24.33 -0.26 13.96
CA ASN A 82 -23.08 0.25 13.39
C ASN A 82 -22.32 -0.81 12.54
N GLY A 83 -22.83 -2.03 12.38
CA GLY A 83 -22.04 -3.12 11.77
C GLY A 83 -20.73 -3.39 12.54
N ASN A 84 -19.79 -4.12 11.92
CA ASN A 84 -18.44 -4.31 12.45
C ASN A 84 -17.41 -3.58 11.59
N SER A 85 -16.39 -2.98 12.23
CA SER A 85 -15.19 -2.53 11.53
C SER A 85 -14.25 -3.72 11.33
N ASP A 86 -14.11 -4.17 10.10
CA ASP A 86 -13.19 -5.24 9.72
C ASP A 86 -11.77 -4.73 9.43
N THR A 87 -11.61 -3.42 9.21
CA THR A 87 -10.32 -2.75 8.94
C THR A 87 -10.19 -1.52 9.81
N GLN A 88 -9.07 -1.39 10.52
CA GLN A 88 -8.72 -0.22 11.32
C GLN A 88 -7.28 0.16 11.00
N MET A 89 -7.06 1.22 10.22
CA MET A 89 -5.73 1.56 9.70
C MET A 89 -5.41 3.04 9.93
N LEU A 90 -4.23 3.32 10.47
CA LEU A 90 -3.67 4.65 10.54
C LEU A 90 -2.76 4.90 9.34
N LEU A 91 -2.95 6.03 8.67
CA LEU A 91 -2.09 6.53 7.61
C LEU A 91 -1.56 7.89 8.02
N ARG A 92 -0.24 7.99 8.18
CA ARG A 92 0.44 9.20 8.61
C ARG A 92 1.28 9.77 7.48
N PHE A 93 1.00 11.02 7.11
CA PHE A 93 1.80 11.79 6.16
C PHE A 93 2.73 12.70 6.95
N ASP A 94 4.04 12.52 6.78
CA ASP A 94 5.06 13.29 7.49
C ASP A 94 5.92 14.07 6.49
N PRO A 95 5.68 15.39 6.32
CA PRO A 95 6.44 16.19 5.37
C PRO A 95 7.91 16.34 5.79
N ASP A 96 8.22 16.35 7.08
CA ASP A 96 9.59 16.50 7.60
C ASP A 96 10.45 15.27 7.29
N LYS A 97 9.82 14.09 7.33
CA LYS A 97 10.49 12.82 6.97
C LYS A 97 10.41 12.49 5.49
N GLY A 98 9.52 13.16 4.76
CA GLY A 98 9.24 12.84 3.37
C GLY A 98 8.83 11.38 3.19
N GLU A 99 7.98 10.85 4.07
CA GLU A 99 7.46 9.49 3.99
C GLU A 99 5.98 9.41 4.37
N MET A 100 5.31 8.36 3.90
CA MET A 100 3.98 7.98 4.36
C MET A 100 4.11 6.70 5.18
N THR A 101 3.51 6.67 6.38
CA THR A 101 3.55 5.49 7.26
C THR A 101 2.15 4.90 7.41
N MET A 102 2.02 3.58 7.29
CA MET A 102 0.76 2.85 7.50
C MET A 102 0.89 1.88 8.68
N LEU A 103 -0.10 1.87 9.57
CA LEU A 103 -0.22 0.94 10.70
C LEU A 103 -1.63 0.38 10.74
N SER A 104 -1.77 -0.94 10.59
CA SER A 104 -3.04 -1.63 10.81
C SER A 104 -3.16 -2.04 12.27
N ILE A 105 -4.34 -1.90 12.84
CA ILE A 105 -4.64 -2.28 14.22
C ILE A 105 -5.43 -3.59 14.19
N PRO A 106 -4.90 -4.67 14.79
CA PRO A 106 -5.56 -5.96 14.74
C PRO A 106 -6.96 -5.92 15.32
N ARG A 107 -7.96 -6.26 14.53
CA ARG A 107 -9.38 -6.17 14.94
C ARG A 107 -9.72 -7.04 16.16
N ASP A 108 -8.98 -8.13 16.33
CA ASP A 108 -9.14 -9.10 17.42
C ASP A 108 -8.21 -8.77 18.62
N LEU A 109 -7.56 -7.58 18.61
CA LEU A 109 -6.75 -7.11 19.73
C LEU A 109 -7.59 -7.01 21.00
N LYS A 110 -7.13 -7.66 22.06
CA LYS A 110 -7.79 -7.70 23.37
C LYS A 110 -7.58 -6.38 24.10
N VAL A 111 -8.67 -5.68 24.38
CA VAL A 111 -8.67 -4.35 24.99
C VAL A 111 -9.83 -4.20 25.99
N ASP A 112 -9.76 -3.15 26.79
CA ASP A 112 -10.89 -2.66 27.59
C ASP A 112 -11.56 -1.48 26.88
N ILE A 113 -12.83 -1.65 26.50
CA ILE A 113 -13.60 -0.64 25.80
C ILE A 113 -14.30 0.27 26.84
N PRO A 114 -14.00 1.58 26.86
CA PRO A 114 -14.53 2.49 27.87
C PRO A 114 -16.05 2.48 27.93
N GLY A 115 -16.63 2.10 29.08
CA GLY A 115 -18.08 2.13 29.32
C GLY A 115 -18.88 0.97 28.72
N HIS A 116 -18.23 -0.08 28.19
CA HIS A 116 -18.94 -1.20 27.53
C HIS A 116 -18.50 -2.57 28.03
N CYS A 117 -17.27 -3.02 27.70
CA CYS A 117 -16.77 -4.34 28.07
C CYS A 117 -15.26 -4.33 28.29
N GLY A 118 -14.79 -5.32 29.03
CA GLY A 118 -13.38 -5.59 29.22
C GLY A 118 -13.18 -6.94 29.92
N PRO A 119 -12.34 -7.84 29.39
CA PRO A 119 -11.62 -7.75 28.12
C PRO A 119 -12.48 -8.18 26.91
N CYS A 120 -12.41 -7.43 25.81
CA CYS A 120 -13.09 -7.76 24.55
C CYS A 120 -12.23 -7.40 23.32
N LYS A 121 -12.69 -7.76 22.12
CA LYS A 121 -11.99 -7.45 20.86
C LYS A 121 -12.18 -5.97 20.50
N ILE A 122 -11.12 -5.29 20.08
CA ILE A 122 -11.14 -3.84 19.81
C ILE A 122 -12.18 -3.44 18.75
N ASN A 123 -12.46 -4.30 17.76
CA ASN A 123 -13.46 -4.00 16.74
C ASN A 123 -14.89 -3.86 17.30
N ALA A 124 -15.18 -4.42 18.48
CA ALA A 124 -16.45 -4.24 19.15
C ALA A 124 -16.69 -2.76 19.55
N ALA A 125 -15.62 -1.96 19.70
CA ALA A 125 -15.76 -0.53 20.00
C ALA A 125 -16.52 0.20 18.88
N TYR A 126 -16.24 -0.17 17.63
CA TYR A 126 -16.97 0.33 16.48
C TYR A 126 -18.43 -0.14 16.49
N ALA A 127 -18.68 -1.41 16.79
CA ALA A 127 -20.04 -1.95 16.87
C ALA A 127 -20.87 -1.21 17.95
N TYR A 128 -20.29 -0.95 19.12
CA TYR A 128 -20.99 -0.30 20.24
C TYR A 128 -21.23 1.20 20.03
N GLY A 129 -20.28 1.93 19.46
CA GLY A 129 -20.33 3.41 19.45
C GLY A 129 -19.81 4.06 18.17
N GLY A 130 -19.76 3.30 17.08
CA GLY A 130 -19.33 3.76 15.76
C GLY A 130 -17.89 4.28 15.74
N PRO A 131 -17.56 5.13 14.76
CA PRO A 131 -16.22 5.71 14.60
C PRO A 131 -15.71 6.45 15.83
N GLN A 132 -16.60 7.07 16.62
CA GLN A 132 -16.22 7.86 17.80
C GLN A 132 -15.65 6.97 18.92
N LEU A 133 -16.35 5.89 19.28
CA LEU A 133 -15.85 4.97 20.30
C LEU A 133 -14.68 4.13 19.79
N GLY A 134 -14.69 3.79 18.48
CA GLY A 134 -13.56 3.16 17.81
C GLY A 134 -12.27 3.98 17.96
N LEU A 135 -12.30 5.26 17.59
CA LEU A 135 -11.17 6.18 17.74
C LEU A 135 -10.71 6.25 19.19
N LYS A 136 -11.64 6.54 20.12
CA LYS A 136 -11.33 6.68 21.55
C LYS A 136 -10.64 5.44 22.13
N THR A 137 -11.08 4.26 21.71
CA THR A 137 -10.48 3.00 22.14
C THR A 137 -9.08 2.82 21.55
N ILE A 138 -8.89 3.15 20.26
CA ILE A 138 -7.59 3.11 19.59
C ILE A 138 -6.59 4.06 20.26
N GLU A 139 -6.98 5.30 20.54
CA GLU A 139 -6.12 6.29 21.20
C GLU A 139 -5.74 5.85 22.62
N ARG A 140 -6.67 5.21 23.34
CA ARG A 140 -6.36 4.63 24.66
C ARG A 140 -5.32 3.50 24.58
N VAL A 141 -5.34 2.70 23.51
CA VAL A 141 -4.37 1.63 23.28
C VAL A 141 -3.01 2.20 22.88
N LEU A 142 -2.97 3.13 21.92
CA LEU A 142 -1.72 3.65 21.36
C LEU A 142 -1.08 4.75 22.22
N GLY A 143 -1.83 5.33 23.14
CA GLY A 143 -1.36 6.38 24.03
C GLY A 143 -1.34 7.77 23.39
N PRO A 144 -1.04 8.81 24.20
CA PRO A 144 -1.25 10.22 23.84
C PRO A 144 -0.30 10.74 22.75
N SER A 145 0.75 10.00 22.43
CA SER A 145 1.72 10.37 21.39
C SER A 145 1.16 10.19 19.98
N VAL A 146 0.15 9.32 19.81
CA VAL A 146 -0.51 9.12 18.51
C VAL A 146 -1.72 10.05 18.43
N GLN A 147 -1.55 11.14 17.70
CA GLN A 147 -2.60 12.13 17.46
C GLN A 147 -3.28 11.85 16.13
N VAL A 148 -4.58 11.55 16.15
CA VAL A 148 -5.40 11.37 14.95
C VAL A 148 -6.03 12.71 14.58
N ASN A 149 -5.80 13.15 13.34
CA ASN A 149 -6.31 14.42 12.82
C ASN A 149 -7.65 14.25 12.11
N HIS A 150 -7.82 13.11 11.43
CA HIS A 150 -8.97 12.86 10.57
C HIS A 150 -9.44 11.41 10.66
N VAL A 151 -10.74 11.21 10.47
CA VAL A 151 -11.36 9.89 10.40
C VAL A 151 -12.10 9.76 9.08
N ILE A 152 -11.87 8.64 8.40
CA ILE A 152 -12.58 8.25 7.19
C ILE A 152 -13.18 6.86 7.45
N ASP A 153 -14.47 6.72 7.22
CA ASP A 153 -15.18 5.44 7.27
C ASP A 153 -15.74 5.14 5.89
N THR A 154 -15.46 3.94 5.39
CA THR A 154 -15.95 3.47 4.09
C THR A 154 -16.58 2.10 4.24
N ASP A 155 -17.71 1.91 3.56
CA ASP A 155 -18.30 0.59 3.39
C ASP A 155 -17.76 -0.10 2.13
N PHE A 156 -18.22 -1.33 1.89
CA PHE A 156 -17.82 -2.12 0.72
C PHE A 156 -18.32 -1.57 -0.61
N LYS A 157 -19.45 -0.87 -0.63
CA LYS A 157 -19.96 -0.25 -1.86
C LYS A 157 -19.05 0.91 -2.24
N GLY A 158 -18.71 1.75 -1.27
CA GLY A 158 -17.82 2.87 -1.42
C GLY A 158 -16.44 2.46 -1.90
N PHE A 159 -15.86 1.41 -1.29
CA PHE A 159 -14.57 0.85 -1.72
C PHE A 159 -14.58 0.42 -3.19
N ARG A 160 -15.61 -0.36 -3.61
CA ARG A 160 -15.70 -0.82 -5.02
C ARG A 160 -15.79 0.35 -5.98
N GLN A 161 -16.63 1.33 -5.68
CA GLN A 161 -16.81 2.52 -6.51
C GLN A 161 -15.53 3.33 -6.62
N ALA A 162 -14.77 3.49 -5.53
CA ALA A 162 -13.50 4.19 -5.54
C ALA A 162 -12.46 3.50 -6.44
N VAL A 163 -12.35 2.17 -6.34
CA VAL A 163 -11.45 1.38 -7.20
C VAL A 163 -11.87 1.47 -8.67
N ASP A 164 -13.15 1.34 -8.98
CA ASP A 164 -13.63 1.47 -10.37
C ASP A 164 -13.44 2.89 -10.92
N ALA A 165 -13.50 3.91 -10.07
CA ALA A 165 -13.31 5.31 -10.44
C ALA A 165 -11.91 5.61 -10.97
N ILE A 166 -10.88 5.05 -10.31
CA ILE A 166 -9.48 5.16 -10.71
C ILE A 166 -9.13 4.19 -11.84
N GLY A 167 -10.12 3.46 -12.37
CA GLY A 167 -9.92 2.49 -13.44
C GLY A 167 -9.25 1.22 -12.94
N GLY A 168 -9.59 0.72 -11.76
CA GLY A 168 -9.00 -0.49 -11.20
C GLY A 168 -7.55 -0.33 -10.75
N VAL A 169 -6.98 -1.38 -10.19
CA VAL A 169 -5.62 -1.38 -9.62
C VAL A 169 -4.88 -2.62 -10.09
N TYR A 170 -3.71 -2.46 -10.69
CA TYR A 170 -2.81 -3.59 -10.90
C TYR A 170 -2.28 -4.06 -9.55
N ALA A 171 -2.64 -5.26 -9.15
CA ALA A 171 -2.30 -5.85 -7.88
C ALA A 171 -1.50 -7.14 -8.07
N GLN A 172 -0.46 -7.30 -7.25
CA GLN A 172 0.21 -8.57 -7.05
C GLN A 172 -0.65 -9.51 -6.20
N VAL A 173 -1.23 -10.53 -6.84
CA VAL A 173 -1.98 -11.58 -6.13
C VAL A 173 -1.05 -12.77 -5.87
N ASP A 174 -0.60 -12.92 -4.62
CA ASP A 174 0.40 -13.90 -4.17
C ASP A 174 -0.05 -15.37 -4.29
N ARG A 175 -1.36 -15.63 -4.26
CA ARG A 175 -1.94 -16.97 -4.40
C ARG A 175 -3.36 -16.95 -4.92
N ARG A 176 -3.94 -18.12 -5.15
CA ARG A 176 -5.38 -18.21 -5.40
C ARG A 176 -6.17 -17.96 -4.11
N TYR A 177 -7.09 -17.01 -4.17
CA TYR A 177 -8.08 -16.76 -3.15
C TYR A 177 -9.39 -17.40 -3.60
N PHE A 178 -9.74 -18.54 -3.02
CA PHE A 178 -10.91 -19.30 -3.42
C PHE A 178 -11.79 -19.64 -2.21
N ASN A 179 -13.08 -19.32 -2.32
CA ASN A 179 -14.12 -19.71 -1.39
C ASN A 179 -15.38 -20.00 -2.20
N ASP A 180 -15.85 -21.25 -2.18
CA ASP A 180 -17.15 -21.60 -2.71
C ASP A 180 -18.23 -21.41 -1.63
N ILE A 181 -19.42 -20.96 -2.04
CA ILE A 181 -20.53 -20.80 -1.11
C ILE A 181 -21.10 -22.20 -0.86
N THR A 182 -20.69 -22.86 0.21
CA THR A 182 -21.23 -24.17 0.61
C THR A 182 -21.87 -24.17 2.01
N GLY A 183 -22.04 -23.02 2.68
CA GLY A 183 -22.63 -22.95 4.03
C GLY A 183 -23.50 -21.72 4.34
N LEU A 184 -24.35 -21.86 5.37
CA LEU A 184 -25.35 -20.90 5.90
C LEU A 184 -24.77 -19.58 6.49
N GLY A 185 -23.55 -19.18 6.11
CA GLY A 185 -22.79 -18.09 6.74
C GLY A 185 -22.79 -16.74 6.03
N GLY A 186 -23.45 -16.60 4.87
CA GLY A 186 -23.57 -15.31 4.18
C GLY A 186 -22.26 -14.72 3.63
N TYR A 187 -21.28 -15.56 3.28
CA TYR A 187 -20.05 -15.16 2.59
C TYR A 187 -20.25 -15.15 1.06
N SER A 188 -19.58 -14.24 0.35
CA SER A 188 -19.56 -14.23 -1.13
C SER A 188 -18.66 -15.34 -1.67
N ALA A 189 -19.01 -15.84 -2.86
CA ALA A 189 -18.11 -16.69 -3.63
C ALA A 189 -16.91 -15.83 -4.03
N ILE A 190 -15.70 -16.26 -3.68
CA ILE A 190 -14.47 -15.55 -4.02
C ILE A 190 -13.63 -16.47 -4.90
N ASN A 191 -13.12 -15.95 -6.02
CA ASN A 191 -12.20 -16.69 -6.87
C ASN A 191 -11.24 -15.73 -7.57
N ILE A 192 -10.23 -15.26 -6.84
CA ILE A 192 -9.15 -14.42 -7.39
C ILE A 192 -7.96 -15.33 -7.69
N GLN A 193 -7.55 -15.37 -8.94
CA GLN A 193 -6.42 -16.17 -9.40
C GLN A 193 -5.08 -15.52 -9.06
N PRO A 194 -3.97 -16.26 -8.89
CA PRO A 194 -2.66 -15.67 -8.60
C PRO A 194 -2.07 -14.91 -9.78
N GLY A 195 -1.09 -14.06 -9.51
CA GLY A 195 -0.33 -13.29 -10.49
C GLY A 195 -0.66 -11.79 -10.49
N TYR A 196 0.24 -11.01 -11.08
CA TYR A 196 0.10 -9.56 -11.27
C TYR A 196 -1.01 -9.25 -12.28
N GLN A 197 -2.08 -8.62 -11.83
CA GLN A 197 -3.25 -8.40 -12.67
C GLN A 197 -4.04 -7.16 -12.25
N ARG A 198 -4.84 -6.61 -13.17
CA ARG A 198 -5.75 -5.50 -12.86
C ARG A 198 -7.00 -6.00 -12.13
N LEU A 199 -7.20 -5.54 -10.91
CA LEU A 199 -8.40 -5.77 -10.12
C LEU A 199 -9.38 -4.60 -10.31
N ASN A 200 -10.61 -4.91 -10.71
CA ASN A 200 -11.73 -3.96 -10.64
C ASN A 200 -12.26 -3.88 -9.19
N GLY A 201 -13.26 -3.04 -8.94
CA GLY A 201 -13.82 -2.84 -7.61
C GLY A 201 -14.23 -4.14 -6.93
N SER A 202 -14.99 -5.00 -7.63
CA SER A 202 -15.45 -6.28 -7.06
C SER A 202 -14.29 -7.20 -6.70
N ASN A 203 -13.36 -7.43 -7.64
CA ASN A 203 -12.22 -8.31 -7.42
C ASN A 203 -11.26 -7.76 -6.37
N ALA A 204 -11.08 -6.43 -6.31
CA ALA A 204 -10.30 -5.78 -5.28
C ALA A 204 -10.93 -5.96 -3.90
N LEU A 205 -12.26 -5.83 -3.79
CA LEU A 205 -12.99 -6.04 -2.55
C LEU A 205 -12.83 -7.49 -2.07
N ASP A 206 -13.02 -8.45 -2.96
CA ASP A 206 -12.84 -9.87 -2.66
C ASP A 206 -11.41 -10.18 -2.22
N TYR A 207 -10.41 -9.60 -2.89
CA TYR A 207 -9.00 -9.75 -2.55
C TYR A 207 -8.68 -9.23 -1.13
N VAL A 208 -9.08 -8.01 -0.79
CA VAL A 208 -8.77 -7.39 0.51
C VAL A 208 -9.62 -7.91 1.67
N ARG A 209 -10.76 -8.55 1.39
CA ARG A 209 -11.66 -9.14 2.40
C ARG A 209 -11.46 -10.64 2.62
N TYR A 210 -10.78 -11.34 1.73
CA TYR A 210 -10.61 -12.79 1.87
C TYR A 210 -9.89 -13.16 3.18
N ARG A 211 -10.42 -14.20 3.85
CA ARG A 211 -9.93 -14.69 5.16
C ARG A 211 -9.87 -16.20 5.35
N HIS A 212 -10.51 -16.99 4.48
CA HIS A 212 -10.81 -18.39 4.78
C HIS A 212 -9.57 -19.26 5.06
N THR A 213 -8.43 -18.88 4.48
CA THR A 213 -7.14 -19.57 4.69
C THR A 213 -6.04 -18.64 5.17
N ASP A 214 -6.41 -17.53 5.84
CA ASP A 214 -5.47 -16.51 6.33
C ASP A 214 -5.62 -16.23 7.83
N THR A 215 -4.52 -15.77 8.42
CA THR A 215 -4.59 -15.05 9.70
C THR A 215 -4.98 -13.59 9.46
N ASP A 216 -5.52 -12.93 10.48
CA ASP A 216 -5.85 -11.50 10.40
C ASP A 216 -4.62 -10.65 10.07
N LEU A 217 -3.42 -11.05 10.51
CA LEU A 217 -2.17 -10.37 10.17
C LEU A 217 -1.84 -10.45 8.67
N VAL A 218 -2.07 -11.60 8.02
CA VAL A 218 -1.85 -11.72 6.57
C VAL A 218 -2.84 -10.84 5.80
N ARG A 219 -4.11 -10.82 6.22
CA ARG A 219 -5.12 -9.95 5.60
C ARG A 219 -4.75 -8.48 5.76
N GLU A 220 -4.33 -8.05 6.95
CA GLU A 220 -3.91 -6.66 7.19
C GLU A 220 -2.70 -6.27 6.34
N ALA A 221 -1.71 -7.17 6.22
CA ALA A 221 -0.57 -6.95 5.33
C ALA A 221 -1.01 -6.86 3.86
N ARG A 222 -1.98 -7.66 3.42
CA ARG A 222 -2.57 -7.56 2.08
C ARG A 222 -3.27 -6.22 1.85
N GLN A 223 -4.03 -5.73 2.82
CA GLN A 223 -4.71 -4.43 2.74
C GLN A 223 -3.70 -3.28 2.62
N GLN A 224 -2.65 -3.30 3.43
CA GLN A 224 -1.54 -2.35 3.34
C GLN A 224 -0.82 -2.43 1.99
N ASP A 225 -0.59 -3.65 1.50
CA ASP A 225 0.04 -3.86 0.20
C ASP A 225 -0.84 -3.35 -0.96
N PHE A 226 -2.15 -3.58 -0.90
CA PHE A 226 -3.09 -3.07 -1.88
C PHE A 226 -3.10 -1.53 -1.92
N ILE A 227 -3.17 -0.87 -0.76
CA ILE A 227 -3.08 0.60 -0.69
C ILE A 227 -1.74 1.10 -1.23
N ALA A 228 -0.65 0.38 -0.97
CA ALA A 228 0.64 0.72 -1.54
C ALA A 228 0.65 0.64 -3.07
N GLN A 229 0.01 -0.38 -3.65
CA GLN A 229 -0.13 -0.53 -5.09
C GLN A 229 -1.08 0.51 -5.72
N VAL A 230 -2.14 0.90 -5.00
CA VAL A 230 -3.01 2.02 -5.40
C VAL A 230 -2.17 3.29 -5.53
N ARG A 231 -1.38 3.62 -4.50
CA ARG A 231 -0.57 4.85 -4.47
C ARG A 231 0.45 4.92 -5.61
N THR A 232 1.12 3.81 -5.94
CA THR A 232 2.12 3.80 -7.01
C THR A 232 1.52 4.01 -8.40
N GLN A 233 0.22 3.79 -8.56
CA GLN A 233 -0.49 3.90 -9.84
C GLN A 233 -1.31 5.17 -9.98
N ILE A 234 -1.63 5.84 -8.87
CA ILE A 234 -2.30 7.14 -8.89
C ILE A 234 -1.25 8.23 -9.10
N GLY A 235 -1.11 8.66 -10.35
CA GLY A 235 -0.33 9.85 -10.71
C GLY A 235 -1.10 11.16 -10.48
N THR A 236 -0.38 12.27 -10.39
CA THR A 236 -0.97 13.63 -10.30
C THR A 236 -1.92 13.92 -11.46
N SER A 237 -1.59 13.47 -12.68
CA SER A 237 -2.43 13.64 -13.86
C SER A 237 -3.78 12.92 -13.74
N THR A 238 -3.79 11.69 -13.21
CA THR A 238 -5.04 10.93 -12.98
C THR A 238 -5.92 11.63 -11.95
N LEU A 239 -5.32 12.18 -10.89
CA LEU A 239 -6.02 12.93 -9.85
C LEU A 239 -6.66 14.20 -10.40
N ILE A 240 -5.91 14.97 -11.19
CA ILE A 240 -6.40 16.23 -11.78
C ILE A 240 -7.48 15.96 -12.84
N ASN A 241 -7.26 14.99 -13.73
CA ASN A 241 -8.19 14.73 -14.84
C ASN A 241 -9.51 14.09 -14.38
N ASN A 242 -9.54 13.42 -13.22
CA ASN A 242 -10.73 12.76 -12.68
C ASN A 242 -11.20 13.37 -11.36
N GLU A 243 -10.75 14.57 -11.02
CA GLU A 243 -10.96 15.21 -9.71
C GLU A 243 -12.42 15.19 -9.28
N GLU A 244 -13.33 15.72 -10.11
CA GLU A 244 -14.77 15.77 -9.78
C GLU A 244 -15.38 14.38 -9.59
N LYS A 245 -15.00 13.41 -10.44
CA LYS A 245 -15.51 12.04 -10.35
C LYS A 245 -15.01 11.37 -9.08
N LEU A 246 -13.74 11.55 -8.72
CA LEU A 246 -13.13 10.96 -7.53
C LEU A 246 -13.71 11.58 -6.25
N LEU A 247 -13.83 12.90 -6.20
CA LEU A 247 -14.42 13.62 -5.07
C LEU A 247 -15.89 13.30 -4.88
N SER A 248 -16.68 13.24 -5.97
CA SER A 248 -18.10 12.86 -5.89
C SER A 248 -18.30 11.40 -5.47
N ILE A 249 -17.35 10.51 -5.78
CA ILE A 249 -17.37 9.14 -5.28
C ILE A 249 -16.98 9.14 -3.81
N PHE A 250 -15.88 9.79 -3.42
CA PHE A 250 -15.48 9.92 -2.03
C PHE A 250 -16.63 10.46 -1.16
N ALA A 251 -17.30 11.53 -1.57
CA ALA A 251 -18.43 12.12 -0.85
C ALA A 251 -19.60 11.13 -0.63
N ARG A 252 -19.90 10.29 -1.63
CA ARG A 252 -21.00 9.32 -1.57
C ARG A 252 -20.61 7.99 -0.91
N ALA A 253 -19.33 7.64 -0.99
CA ALA A 253 -18.75 6.36 -0.62
C ALA A 253 -18.24 6.33 0.83
N THR A 254 -17.96 7.50 1.39
CA THR A 254 -17.31 7.62 2.69
C THR A 254 -18.10 8.54 3.61
N SER A 255 -17.91 8.30 4.90
CA SER A 255 -18.23 9.25 5.94
C SER A 255 -16.91 9.81 6.51
N SER A 256 -16.81 11.12 6.72
CA SER A 256 -15.58 11.71 7.28
C SER A 256 -15.82 13.01 8.04
N ASP A 257 -14.91 13.38 8.94
CA ASP A 257 -14.89 14.68 9.62
C ASP A 257 -14.48 15.84 8.67
N ILE A 258 -13.89 15.51 7.51
CA ILE A 258 -13.44 16.51 6.52
C ILE A 258 -14.59 17.08 5.68
N VAL A 259 -15.78 16.46 5.73
CA VAL A 259 -16.98 16.97 5.06
C VAL A 259 -17.38 18.33 5.63
N GLY A 260 -17.57 19.32 4.74
CA GLY A 260 -17.92 20.69 5.10
C GLY A 260 -16.75 21.53 5.62
N ARG A 261 -15.50 21.10 5.40
CA ARG A 261 -14.31 21.94 5.60
C ARG A 261 -14.17 22.96 4.46
N SER A 262 -13.41 24.03 4.70
CA SER A 262 -13.22 25.10 3.72
C SER A 262 -12.26 24.73 2.59
N GLY A 263 -12.27 25.48 1.48
CA GLY A 263 -11.29 25.28 0.42
C GLY A 263 -9.84 25.42 0.88
N ALA A 264 -9.55 26.31 1.84
CA ALA A 264 -8.21 26.43 2.42
C ALA A 264 -7.73 25.14 3.11
N PHE A 265 -8.64 24.39 3.73
CA PHE A 265 -8.32 23.07 4.29
C PHE A 265 -7.92 22.10 3.18
N PHE A 266 -8.71 22.02 2.10
CA PHE A 266 -8.40 21.13 0.98
C PHE A 266 -7.15 21.53 0.21
N ALA A 267 -6.81 22.81 0.15
CA ALA A 267 -5.54 23.28 -0.38
C ALA A 267 -4.35 22.71 0.40
N ASN A 268 -4.38 22.79 1.74
CA ASN A 268 -3.34 22.25 2.60
C ASN A 268 -3.25 20.72 2.51
N LEU A 269 -4.40 20.04 2.50
CA LEU A 269 -4.45 18.59 2.33
C LEU A 269 -3.89 18.16 0.97
N PHE A 270 -4.23 18.88 -0.10
CA PHE A 270 -3.66 18.64 -1.42
C PHE A 270 -2.14 18.80 -1.42
N LEU A 271 -1.61 19.88 -0.83
CA LEU A 271 -0.16 20.08 -0.73
C LEU A 271 0.53 18.97 0.07
N LEU A 272 -0.08 18.50 1.15
CA LEU A 272 0.43 17.39 1.96
C LEU A 272 0.47 16.08 1.15
N VAL A 273 -0.65 15.74 0.49
CA VAL A 273 -0.76 14.53 -0.34
C VAL A 273 0.17 14.61 -1.55
N ALA A 274 0.19 15.74 -2.27
CA ALA A 274 1.05 15.97 -3.42
C ALA A 274 2.53 15.92 -3.04
N GLY A 275 2.91 16.53 -1.91
CA GLY A 275 4.27 16.45 -1.35
C GLY A 275 4.68 15.03 -0.95
N SER A 276 3.70 14.15 -0.72
CA SER A 276 3.95 12.73 -0.53
C SER A 276 4.14 11.98 -1.85
N ILE A 277 3.65 12.42 -3.01
CA ILE A 277 3.74 11.62 -4.25
C ILE A 277 5.21 11.25 -4.57
N GLY A 278 5.45 9.98 -4.90
CA GLY A 278 6.80 9.44 -5.14
C GLY A 278 7.66 9.19 -3.89
N LYS A 279 7.21 9.60 -2.70
CA LYS A 279 7.88 9.28 -1.43
C LYS A 279 7.68 7.82 -1.02
N PRO A 280 8.59 7.22 -0.24
CA PRO A 280 8.43 5.85 0.23
C PRO A 280 7.14 5.64 1.06
N ILE A 281 6.64 4.41 1.05
CA ILE A 281 5.61 3.92 1.97
C ILE A 281 6.29 3.02 2.99
N ARG A 282 6.09 3.33 4.27
CA ARG A 282 6.53 2.49 5.37
C ARG A 282 5.34 1.76 5.99
N GLN A 283 5.31 0.44 5.83
CA GLN A 283 4.31 -0.41 6.48
C GLN A 283 4.85 -0.88 7.83
N VAL A 284 4.19 -0.48 8.91
CA VAL A 284 4.56 -0.85 10.28
C VAL A 284 3.68 -2.01 10.73
N PRO A 285 4.27 -3.18 11.04
CA PRO A 285 3.53 -4.28 11.62
C PRO A 285 3.17 -3.96 13.07
N PHE A 286 1.94 -4.26 13.47
CA PHE A 286 1.57 -4.21 14.88
C PHE A 286 2.24 -5.39 15.60
N ARG A 287 3.06 -5.11 16.62
CA ARG A 287 3.73 -6.15 17.39
C ARG A 287 2.72 -6.82 18.32
N VAL A 288 2.41 -8.09 18.06
CA VAL A 288 1.40 -8.86 18.81
C VAL A 288 1.82 -10.30 19.07
N THR A 289 1.12 -10.92 20.00
CA THR A 289 1.08 -12.36 20.22
C THR A 289 -0.28 -12.89 19.80
N VAL A 290 -0.31 -13.82 18.84
CA VAL A 290 -1.56 -14.40 18.34
C VAL A 290 -1.99 -15.55 19.25
N GLY A 291 -3.16 -15.43 19.87
CA GLY A 291 -3.81 -16.49 20.64
C GLY A 291 -4.99 -17.12 19.90
N PRO A 292 -5.64 -18.14 20.49
CA PRO A 292 -6.71 -18.90 19.82
C PRO A 292 -7.98 -18.08 19.54
N SER A 293 -8.32 -17.13 20.43
CA SER A 293 -9.53 -16.31 20.31
C SER A 293 -9.25 -14.80 20.31
N TYR A 294 -8.07 -14.40 20.77
CA TYR A 294 -7.65 -13.02 20.94
C TYR A 294 -6.24 -12.82 20.40
N VAL A 295 -6.01 -11.63 19.87
CA VAL A 295 -4.66 -11.10 19.66
C VAL A 295 -4.31 -10.27 20.89
N THR A 296 -3.12 -10.44 21.45
CA THR A 296 -2.68 -9.66 22.62
C THR A 296 -1.40 -8.91 22.32
N ALA A 297 -1.18 -7.80 23.02
CA ALA A 297 0.06 -7.04 22.96
C ALA A 297 0.43 -6.59 24.37
N THR A 298 1.71 -6.72 24.73
CA THR A 298 2.24 -6.11 25.95
C THR A 298 2.43 -4.61 25.75
N GLN A 299 2.50 -3.84 26.84
CA GLN A 299 2.75 -2.40 26.74
C GLN A 299 4.06 -2.10 25.98
N SER A 300 5.12 -2.88 26.21
CA SER A 300 6.38 -2.73 25.48
C SER A 300 6.23 -2.98 23.98
N GLN A 301 5.41 -3.95 23.56
CA GLN A 301 5.11 -4.18 22.14
C GLN A 301 4.32 -3.02 21.52
N ILE A 302 3.36 -2.48 22.27
CA ILE A 302 2.58 -1.30 21.86
C ILE A 302 3.50 -0.09 21.73
N ASP A 303 4.30 0.23 22.74
CA ASP A 303 5.22 1.36 22.74
C ASP A 303 6.23 1.27 21.60
N ALA A 304 6.78 0.09 21.33
CA ALA A 304 7.66 -0.13 20.19
C ALA A 304 6.91 0.08 18.86
N THR A 305 5.66 -0.36 18.75
CA THR A 305 4.81 -0.17 17.55
C THR A 305 4.54 1.31 17.32
N VAL A 306 4.20 2.05 18.37
CA VAL A 306 3.97 3.50 18.33
C VAL A 306 5.25 4.25 17.98
N ASN A 307 6.38 3.90 18.60
CA ASN A 307 7.66 4.51 18.29
C ASN A 307 8.07 4.25 16.82
N ASP A 308 7.90 3.02 16.33
CA ASP A 308 8.13 2.74 14.92
C ASP A 308 7.18 3.57 14.05
N PHE A 309 5.90 3.61 14.36
CA PHE A 309 4.91 4.39 13.60
C PHE A 309 5.27 5.87 13.52
N LEU A 310 5.55 6.51 14.66
CA LEU A 310 5.85 7.94 14.73
C LEU A 310 7.25 8.26 14.22
N ASN A 311 8.26 7.52 14.67
CA ASN A 311 9.66 7.88 14.52
C ASN A 311 10.35 7.18 13.36
N GLY A 312 10.01 5.91 13.12
CA GLY A 312 10.74 5.05 12.21
C GLY A 312 12.19 4.85 12.65
N THR A 313 12.85 3.82 12.14
CA THR A 313 14.32 3.81 12.17
C THR A 313 14.80 4.63 10.99
N SER A 314 15.22 5.87 11.25
CA SER A 314 16.08 6.66 10.36
C SER A 314 17.34 5.84 10.04
N THR A 315 17.29 5.02 9.00
CA THR A 315 18.45 4.41 8.34
C THR A 315 17.96 3.71 7.07
N GLN A 316 17.59 4.50 6.07
CA GLN A 316 17.86 4.12 4.68
C GLN A 316 19.37 4.27 4.45
N THR A 317 20.18 3.44 5.10
CA THR A 317 21.56 3.23 4.66
C THR A 317 21.52 1.95 3.84
N SER A 318 21.74 2.09 2.54
CA SER A 318 21.72 1.00 1.56
C SER A 318 22.31 -0.28 2.12
N ALA A 319 21.48 -1.30 2.29
CA ALA A 319 21.92 -2.67 2.55
C ALA A 319 22.78 -3.22 1.40
N ALA A 320 22.87 -2.50 0.27
CA ALA A 320 23.75 -2.77 -0.87
C ALA A 320 25.25 -2.86 -0.50
N LYS A 321 25.71 -2.31 0.63
CA LYS A 321 27.12 -2.42 1.04
C LYS A 321 27.51 -3.70 1.80
N GLN A 322 26.57 -4.61 2.07
CA GLN A 322 26.87 -5.89 2.77
C GLN A 322 26.81 -7.14 1.88
N VAL A 323 26.66 -7.00 0.56
CA VAL A 323 26.83 -8.13 -0.36
C VAL A 323 28.26 -8.10 -0.90
N ALA A 324 29.18 -8.70 -0.15
CA ALA A 324 30.55 -8.88 -0.60
C ALA A 324 30.62 -9.86 -1.80
N PRO A 325 31.54 -9.66 -2.77
CA PRO A 325 31.73 -10.60 -3.86
C PRO A 325 32.33 -11.90 -3.33
N ALA A 326 31.84 -13.04 -3.83
CA ALA A 326 32.40 -14.35 -3.55
C ALA A 326 33.86 -14.43 -4.02
N GLY A 327 34.79 -14.46 -3.06
CA GLY A 327 36.22 -14.66 -3.30
C GLY A 327 36.92 -15.16 -2.04
N ALA A 328 37.62 -16.28 -2.20
CA ALA A 328 38.43 -17.01 -1.20
C ALA A 328 37.68 -17.92 -0.20
N ALA A 329 37.74 -19.22 -0.50
CA ALA A 329 37.39 -20.31 0.39
C ALA A 329 38.18 -20.25 1.71
N LYS A 330 37.47 -20.03 2.83
CA LYS A 330 37.89 -20.49 4.15
C LYS A 330 36.79 -21.36 4.74
N ARG A 331 37.20 -22.56 5.16
CA ARG A 331 36.39 -23.64 5.72
C ARG A 331 35.75 -23.18 7.04
N VAL A 332 34.49 -22.76 6.98
CA VAL A 332 33.67 -22.46 8.16
C VAL A 332 33.03 -23.76 8.64
N GLN A 333 33.23 -24.08 9.93
CA GLN A 333 32.61 -25.23 10.59
C GLN A 333 31.08 -25.12 10.57
N ARG A 334 30.44 -26.21 10.15
CA ARG A 334 28.98 -26.44 10.11
C ARG A 334 28.42 -26.51 11.53
N THR A 335 27.44 -25.64 11.82
CA THR A 335 26.36 -25.93 12.76
C THR A 335 25.10 -25.13 12.40
N ALA A 336 24.07 -25.86 11.93
CA ALA A 336 22.64 -25.52 11.74
C ALA A 336 22.29 -24.26 10.89
N GLY A 337 21.71 -24.30 9.69
CA GLY A 337 21.17 -25.33 8.79
C GLY A 337 20.82 -24.63 7.45
N SER A 338 20.86 -25.36 6.34
CA SER A 338 20.61 -24.85 4.98
C SER A 338 19.23 -24.19 4.83
N SER A 339 19.19 -22.87 4.59
CA SER A 339 17.94 -22.07 4.50
C SER A 339 17.23 -22.10 3.14
N LEU A 340 17.83 -22.79 2.16
CA LEU A 340 17.32 -22.99 0.81
C LEU A 340 17.50 -24.47 0.44
N GLN A 341 16.60 -24.97 -0.40
CA GLN A 341 16.65 -26.32 -0.95
C GLN A 341 16.82 -26.27 -2.48
N ASN A 342 17.37 -27.36 -3.04
CA ASN A 342 17.45 -27.54 -4.49
C ASN A 342 16.05 -27.79 -5.05
N ALA A 343 15.67 -27.03 -6.06
CA ALA A 343 14.37 -27.13 -6.73
C ALA A 343 14.52 -27.21 -8.25
N VAL A 344 15.65 -27.71 -8.76
CA VAL A 344 15.89 -27.80 -10.20
C VAL A 344 14.82 -28.64 -10.89
N LYS A 345 14.56 -29.85 -10.40
CA LYS A 345 13.59 -30.76 -11.01
C LYS A 345 12.14 -30.26 -10.84
N SER A 346 11.75 -29.93 -9.61
CA SER A 346 10.40 -29.43 -9.33
C SER A 346 10.10 -28.10 -10.03
N GLY A 347 11.08 -27.20 -10.12
CA GLY A 347 10.96 -25.94 -10.85
C GLY A 347 10.89 -26.13 -12.36
N GLN A 348 11.62 -27.09 -12.94
CA GLN A 348 11.45 -27.46 -14.35
C GLN A 348 10.05 -27.99 -14.63
N ASP A 349 9.51 -28.84 -13.74
CA ASP A 349 8.17 -29.38 -13.89
C ASP A 349 7.12 -28.25 -13.88
N GLN A 350 7.28 -27.23 -13.04
CA GLN A 350 6.42 -26.03 -13.09
C GLN A 350 6.64 -25.18 -14.34
N ALA A 351 7.88 -25.05 -14.81
CA ALA A 351 8.18 -24.31 -16.04
C ALA A 351 7.54 -24.95 -17.28
N ILE A 352 7.44 -26.28 -17.32
CA ILE A 352 6.71 -27.01 -18.36
C ILE A 352 5.22 -26.64 -18.33
N LEU A 353 4.60 -26.54 -17.15
CA LEU A 353 3.21 -26.08 -17.01
C LEU A 353 3.02 -24.62 -17.49
N ALA A 354 4.06 -23.79 -17.36
CA ALA A 354 4.05 -22.40 -17.81
C ALA A 354 4.37 -22.22 -19.32
N ASN A 355 4.78 -23.29 -20.02
CA ASN A 355 5.23 -23.23 -21.41
C ASN A 355 4.14 -22.72 -22.38
N GLY A 356 2.86 -22.86 -22.04
CA GLY A 356 1.73 -22.33 -22.81
C GLY A 356 1.66 -20.80 -22.89
N SER A 357 2.55 -20.06 -22.22
CA SER A 357 2.53 -18.59 -22.24
C SER A 357 3.13 -17.96 -23.51
N GLY A 358 3.93 -18.70 -24.29
CA GLY A 358 4.44 -18.25 -25.58
C GLY A 358 5.65 -17.29 -25.53
N PHE A 359 6.39 -17.27 -24.42
CA PHE A 359 7.67 -16.56 -24.28
C PHE A 359 8.62 -17.36 -23.36
N PRO A 360 9.93 -17.05 -23.30
CA PRO A 360 10.88 -17.81 -22.49
C PRO A 360 10.46 -17.90 -21.01
N ILE A 361 10.50 -19.10 -20.43
CA ILE A 361 10.16 -19.31 -19.02
C ILE A 361 11.42 -19.32 -18.18
N TYR A 362 11.42 -18.58 -17.08
CA TYR A 362 12.45 -18.67 -16.04
C TYR A 362 11.87 -19.24 -14.75
N TYR A 363 12.60 -20.17 -14.14
CA TYR A 363 12.24 -20.80 -12.88
C TYR A 363 13.43 -20.78 -11.92
N PRO A 364 13.21 -20.74 -10.59
CA PRO A 364 14.30 -20.74 -9.63
C PRO A 364 14.86 -22.15 -9.46
N ARG A 365 16.20 -22.28 -9.50
CA ARG A 365 16.86 -23.55 -9.19
C ARG A 365 16.94 -23.84 -7.69
N THR A 366 16.69 -22.83 -6.86
CA THR A 366 16.63 -22.95 -5.40
C THR A 366 15.43 -22.20 -4.85
N ILE A 367 14.75 -22.78 -3.86
CA ILE A 367 13.61 -22.18 -3.15
C ILE A 367 13.85 -22.26 -1.64
N SER A 368 13.02 -21.61 -0.82
CA SER A 368 13.08 -21.75 0.64
C SER A 368 12.99 -23.21 1.07
N SER A 369 13.69 -23.58 2.14
CA SER A 369 13.74 -24.96 2.64
C SER A 369 12.37 -25.54 3.01
N ASP A 370 11.40 -24.69 3.32
CA ASP A 370 10.00 -25.03 3.62
C ASP A 370 9.03 -24.78 2.45
N GLY A 371 9.56 -24.34 1.30
CA GLY A 371 8.77 -23.97 0.14
C GLY A 371 8.25 -25.19 -0.63
N ASN A 372 6.97 -25.18 -0.99
CA ASN A 372 6.38 -26.16 -1.90
C ASN A 372 5.62 -25.43 -3.02
N TYR A 373 5.81 -25.85 -4.27
CA TYR A 373 5.03 -25.32 -5.38
C TYR A 373 3.55 -25.64 -5.18
N ASP A 374 2.69 -24.64 -5.41
CA ASP A 374 1.25 -24.73 -5.21
C ASP A 374 0.52 -24.68 -6.56
N GLN A 375 0.43 -23.48 -7.16
CA GLN A 375 -0.21 -23.27 -8.44
C GLN A 375 0.74 -22.61 -9.45
N THR A 376 0.74 -23.13 -10.67
CA THR A 376 1.26 -22.42 -11.85
C THR A 376 0.12 -21.95 -12.73
N ARG A 377 0.17 -20.69 -13.18
CA ARG A 377 -0.85 -20.09 -14.05
C ARG A 377 -0.18 -19.32 -15.17
N THR A 378 -0.65 -19.53 -16.40
CA THR A 378 -0.38 -18.67 -17.56
C THR A 378 -1.60 -17.80 -17.84
N TYR A 379 -1.38 -16.55 -18.25
CA TYR A 379 -2.45 -15.59 -18.46
C TYR A 379 -1.98 -14.42 -19.34
N THR A 380 -2.90 -13.50 -19.62
CA THR A 380 -2.61 -12.27 -20.35
C THR A 380 -3.00 -11.07 -19.49
N ILE A 381 -2.16 -10.04 -19.48
CA ILE A 381 -2.35 -8.81 -18.71
C ILE A 381 -2.54 -7.66 -19.71
N PRO A 382 -3.69 -6.96 -19.72
CA PRO A 382 -3.80 -5.70 -20.46
C PRO A 382 -2.96 -4.64 -19.75
N ASP A 383 -2.17 -3.85 -20.46
CA ASP A 383 -1.50 -2.66 -19.91
C ASP A 383 -2.46 -1.46 -19.82
N THR A 384 -1.96 -0.33 -19.34
CA THR A 384 -2.73 0.91 -19.20
C THR A 384 -3.19 1.51 -20.53
N GLY A 385 -2.52 1.17 -21.64
CA GLY A 385 -2.90 1.53 -23.01
C GLY A 385 -3.84 0.52 -23.69
N GLY A 386 -4.15 -0.59 -23.02
CA GLY A 386 -4.99 -1.67 -23.55
C GLY A 386 -4.24 -2.73 -24.36
N HIS A 387 -2.91 -2.68 -24.47
CA HIS A 387 -2.16 -3.75 -25.13
C HIS A 387 -2.04 -4.98 -24.23
N HIS A 388 -2.12 -6.15 -24.82
CA HIS A 388 -2.14 -7.41 -24.11
C HIS A 388 -0.74 -8.05 -24.04
N HIS A 389 -0.28 -8.32 -22.83
CA HIS A 389 1.03 -8.91 -22.54
C HIS A 389 0.89 -10.32 -22.00
N ARG A 390 1.76 -11.23 -22.44
CA ARG A 390 1.76 -12.62 -21.96
C ARG A 390 2.44 -12.67 -20.59
N ALA A 391 1.89 -13.46 -19.67
CA ALA A 391 2.43 -13.60 -18.33
C ALA A 391 2.28 -15.02 -17.77
N TYR A 392 3.11 -15.34 -16.79
CA TYR A 392 2.93 -16.52 -15.95
C TYR A 392 3.31 -16.22 -14.50
N VAL A 393 2.82 -17.06 -13.59
CA VAL A 393 3.18 -17.08 -12.17
C VAL A 393 3.40 -18.52 -11.72
N MET A 394 4.42 -18.74 -10.89
CA MET A 394 4.67 -19.96 -10.13
C MET A 394 4.58 -19.63 -8.65
N VAL A 395 3.52 -20.09 -8.00
CA VAL A 395 3.25 -19.84 -6.58
C VAL A 395 3.96 -20.87 -5.73
N ILE A 396 4.61 -20.43 -4.65
CA ILE A 396 5.28 -21.28 -3.68
C ILE A 396 4.71 -20.97 -2.29
N HIS A 397 4.18 -21.99 -1.63
CA HIS A 397 3.70 -21.95 -0.26
C HIS A 397 4.85 -22.21 0.72
N ALA A 398 5.06 -21.32 1.69
CA ALA A 398 6.00 -21.51 2.79
C ALA A 398 5.32 -22.32 3.91
N ALA A 399 5.54 -23.63 3.94
CA ALA A 399 4.74 -24.58 4.72
C ALA A 399 4.74 -24.35 6.24
N THR A 400 5.71 -23.59 6.77
CA THR A 400 5.85 -23.35 8.21
C THR A 400 4.93 -22.25 8.76
N ASP A 401 4.39 -21.38 7.89
CA ASP A 401 3.60 -20.22 8.30
C ASP A 401 2.28 -20.16 7.52
N THR A 402 1.14 -20.18 8.23
CA THR A 402 -0.19 -20.08 7.62
C THR A 402 -0.33 -18.80 6.78
N GLY A 403 -0.78 -18.95 5.54
CA GLY A 403 -1.07 -17.83 4.65
C GLY A 403 0.17 -17.15 4.06
N GLN A 404 1.36 -17.76 4.15
CA GLN A 404 2.60 -17.20 3.57
C GLN A 404 2.94 -17.83 2.23
N TYR A 405 2.90 -16.99 1.19
CA TYR A 405 3.18 -17.37 -0.18
C TYR A 405 4.16 -16.38 -0.79
N TYR A 406 5.07 -16.87 -1.60
CA TYR A 406 5.93 -16.07 -2.46
C TYR A 406 5.88 -16.65 -3.86
N ASP A 407 6.27 -15.87 -4.86
CA ASP A 407 6.09 -16.29 -6.24
C ASP A 407 7.22 -15.84 -7.15
N ILE A 408 7.27 -16.50 -8.31
CA ILE A 408 8.12 -16.16 -9.43
C ILE A 408 7.21 -15.88 -10.61
N GLN A 409 7.42 -14.73 -11.24
CA GLN A 409 6.62 -14.30 -12.36
C GLN A 409 7.48 -13.91 -13.54
N GLY A 410 6.88 -14.00 -14.71
CA GLY A 410 7.42 -13.46 -15.95
C GLY A 410 6.31 -12.78 -16.74
N THR A 411 6.66 -11.71 -17.46
CA THR A 411 5.74 -11.07 -18.41
C THR A 411 6.50 -10.40 -19.56
N THR A 412 5.84 -10.29 -20.71
CA THR A 412 6.32 -9.50 -21.85
C THR A 412 6.11 -7.99 -21.67
N TRP A 413 5.34 -7.58 -20.65
CA TRP A 413 5.24 -6.17 -20.26
C TRP A 413 6.55 -5.75 -19.60
N THR A 414 7.41 -5.00 -20.28
CA THR A 414 8.78 -4.73 -19.80
C THR A 414 8.87 -3.66 -18.72
N ASP A 415 7.84 -2.85 -18.56
CA ASP A 415 7.76 -1.70 -17.65
C ASP A 415 6.45 -1.67 -16.84
N PRO A 416 6.04 -2.79 -16.20
CA PRO A 416 4.79 -2.82 -15.44
C PRO A 416 4.90 -1.91 -14.22
N PRO A 417 3.80 -1.27 -13.75
CA PRO A 417 3.83 -0.32 -12.65
C PRO A 417 4.48 -0.82 -11.36
N ILE A 418 4.40 -2.12 -11.07
CA ILE A 418 5.05 -2.75 -9.90
C ILE A 418 6.59 -2.67 -9.94
N LEU A 419 7.19 -2.51 -11.13
CA LEU A 419 8.63 -2.41 -11.34
C LEU A 419 9.09 -0.96 -11.61
N ALA A 420 8.23 0.04 -11.46
CA ALA A 420 8.63 1.44 -11.57
C ALA A 420 9.51 1.86 -10.38
N GLY A 421 10.59 2.60 -10.65
CA GLY A 421 11.45 3.21 -9.61
C GLY A 421 12.16 2.20 -8.70
N PRO A 422 13.12 1.40 -9.22
CA PRO A 422 13.93 0.53 -8.39
C PRO A 422 14.74 1.32 -7.36
N HIS A 423 14.95 0.73 -6.19
CA HIS A 423 15.78 1.34 -5.15
C HIS A 423 17.27 1.11 -5.44
N ASP A 424 17.61 -0.09 -5.93
CA ASP A 424 18.97 -0.47 -6.31
C ASP A 424 18.96 -1.21 -7.65
N THR A 425 20.06 -1.08 -8.39
CA THR A 425 20.34 -1.84 -9.63
C THR A 425 21.65 -2.58 -9.48
N LEU A 426 21.63 -3.90 -9.66
CA LEU A 426 22.77 -4.79 -9.45
C LEU A 426 23.13 -5.52 -10.75
N GLN A 427 24.44 -5.70 -10.98
CA GLN A 427 24.97 -6.50 -12.09
C GLN A 427 25.59 -7.78 -11.52
N ILE A 428 25.00 -8.94 -11.79
CA ILE A 428 25.46 -10.24 -11.26
C ILE A 428 25.49 -11.25 -12.41
N GLY A 429 26.68 -11.79 -12.71
CA GLY A 429 26.85 -12.79 -13.77
C GLY A 429 26.41 -12.32 -15.15
N GLY A 430 26.63 -11.04 -15.48
CA GLY A 430 26.22 -10.43 -16.75
C GLY A 430 24.72 -10.15 -16.88
N ARG A 431 23.95 -10.28 -15.79
CA ARG A 431 22.52 -9.97 -15.74
C ARG A 431 22.24 -8.76 -14.86
N THR A 432 21.26 -7.98 -15.26
CA THR A 432 20.78 -6.80 -14.52
C THR A 432 19.62 -7.19 -13.61
N TYR A 433 19.72 -6.82 -12.33
CA TYR A 433 18.67 -7.01 -11.34
C TYR A 433 18.24 -5.67 -10.74
N HIS A 434 16.95 -5.39 -10.74
CA HIS A 434 16.33 -4.30 -10.00
C HIS A 434 15.85 -4.80 -8.64
N VAL A 435 16.12 -4.06 -7.58
CA VAL A 435 15.75 -4.43 -6.21
C VAL A 435 14.83 -3.39 -5.60
N TYR A 436 13.76 -3.86 -4.96
CA TYR A 436 12.73 -3.02 -4.35
C TYR A 436 12.58 -3.37 -2.87
N TYR A 437 12.62 -2.35 -2.00
CA TYR A 437 12.57 -2.52 -0.55
C TYR A 437 11.25 -2.01 0.04
N VAL A 438 10.88 -2.59 1.18
CA VAL A 438 9.93 -2.02 2.14
C VAL A 438 10.62 -1.98 3.49
N GLY A 439 10.97 -0.79 3.96
CA GLY A 439 11.88 -0.62 5.09
C GLY A 439 13.24 -1.26 4.80
N LYS A 440 13.65 -2.23 5.62
CA LYS A 440 14.94 -2.95 5.49
C LYS A 440 14.84 -4.28 4.75
N HIS A 441 13.64 -4.67 4.34
CA HIS A 441 13.39 -5.97 3.70
C HIS A 441 13.21 -5.81 2.20
N ILE A 442 13.80 -6.73 1.44
CA ILE A 442 13.55 -6.86 0.00
C ILE A 442 12.13 -7.35 -0.20
N ARG A 443 11.33 -6.58 -0.93
CA ARG A 443 9.99 -6.95 -1.38
C ARG A 443 10.05 -7.69 -2.71
N THR A 444 10.85 -7.20 -3.64
CA THR A 444 10.90 -7.70 -5.03
C THR A 444 12.32 -7.66 -5.55
N VAL A 445 12.71 -8.68 -6.30
CA VAL A 445 13.94 -8.68 -7.10
C VAL A 445 13.58 -9.05 -8.54
N ALA A 446 13.79 -8.12 -9.48
CA ALA A 446 13.43 -8.29 -10.88
C ALA A 446 14.68 -8.46 -11.76
N LEU A 447 14.74 -9.56 -12.50
CA LEU A 447 15.66 -9.80 -13.60
C LEU A 447 15.14 -9.08 -14.86
N MET A 448 15.94 -8.14 -15.36
CA MET A 448 15.59 -7.32 -16.54
C MET A 448 16.22 -7.92 -17.80
N LEU A 449 15.39 -8.33 -18.77
CA LEU A 449 15.83 -8.73 -20.12
C LEU A 449 15.20 -7.82 -21.19
N ALA A 450 15.69 -7.90 -22.43
CA ALA A 450 15.31 -6.99 -23.52
C ALA A 450 13.81 -7.02 -23.90
N HIS A 451 13.14 -8.18 -23.80
CA HIS A 451 11.77 -8.37 -24.28
C HIS A 451 10.82 -8.96 -23.22
N ALA A 452 11.32 -9.16 -22.00
CA ALA A 452 10.55 -9.71 -20.90
C ALA A 452 11.24 -9.39 -19.58
N VAL A 453 10.44 -9.33 -18.52
CA VAL A 453 10.93 -9.15 -17.15
C VAL A 453 10.44 -10.29 -16.29
N TYR A 454 11.27 -10.69 -15.33
CA TYR A 454 10.98 -11.78 -14.41
C TYR A 454 11.28 -11.32 -13.00
N TRP A 455 10.47 -11.67 -12.02
CA TRP A 455 10.77 -11.26 -10.65
C TRP A 455 10.37 -12.32 -9.64
N VAL A 456 11.08 -12.26 -8.51
CA VAL A 456 10.74 -12.96 -7.28
C VAL A 456 10.05 -11.96 -6.36
N GLN A 457 8.85 -12.30 -5.91
CA GLN A 457 8.07 -11.51 -4.98
C GLN A 457 8.14 -12.15 -3.58
N ASN A 458 8.50 -11.38 -2.54
CA ASN A 458 8.51 -11.88 -1.16
C ASN A 458 7.08 -12.07 -0.63
N THR A 459 6.93 -12.79 0.48
CA THR A 459 5.65 -12.96 1.16
C THR A 459 5.09 -11.62 1.66
N LEU A 460 3.78 -11.54 1.88
CA LEU A 460 3.12 -10.34 2.43
C LEU A 460 3.74 -9.89 3.78
N LEU A 461 4.15 -10.85 4.62
CA LEU A 461 4.84 -10.57 5.89
C LEU A 461 6.38 -10.53 5.76
N ARG A 462 6.93 -10.57 4.54
CA ARG A 462 8.37 -10.50 4.25
C ARG A 462 9.20 -11.55 5.00
N LYS A 463 8.72 -12.79 5.00
CA LYS A 463 9.34 -13.91 5.74
C LYS A 463 10.66 -14.37 5.13
N LEU A 464 10.86 -14.20 3.81
CA LEU A 464 12.15 -14.48 3.20
C LEU A 464 13.14 -13.36 3.54
N SER A 465 14.30 -13.75 4.05
CA SER A 465 15.41 -12.83 4.28
C SER A 465 15.93 -12.23 2.97
N ASN A 466 16.62 -11.09 3.04
CA ASN A 466 17.23 -10.46 1.88
C ASN A 466 18.19 -11.41 1.14
N ASN A 467 18.94 -12.23 1.87
CA ASN A 467 19.83 -13.23 1.29
C ASN A 467 19.06 -14.34 0.56
N GLN A 468 17.95 -14.82 1.12
CA GLN A 468 17.10 -15.81 0.43
C GLN A 468 16.47 -15.21 -0.83
N MET A 469 15.93 -13.99 -0.77
CA MET A 469 15.37 -13.30 -1.93
C MET A 469 16.40 -13.18 -3.07
N MET A 470 17.61 -12.71 -2.76
CA MET A 470 18.69 -12.58 -3.74
C MET A 470 19.16 -13.94 -4.29
N ALA A 471 19.30 -14.95 -3.44
CA ALA A 471 19.70 -16.28 -3.86
C ALA A 471 18.65 -16.93 -4.78
N ILE A 472 17.37 -16.82 -4.45
CA ILE A 472 16.27 -17.34 -5.30
C ILE A 472 16.27 -16.62 -6.65
N ALA A 473 16.32 -15.28 -6.65
CA ALA A 473 16.30 -14.48 -7.88
C ALA A 473 17.51 -14.70 -8.79
N THR A 474 18.72 -14.83 -8.22
CA THR A 474 19.94 -15.10 -9.00
C THR A 474 20.04 -16.57 -9.43
N SER A 475 19.26 -17.47 -8.83
CA SER A 475 19.15 -18.88 -9.26
C SER A 475 18.29 -19.08 -10.50
N LEU A 476 17.54 -18.06 -10.95
CA LEU A 476 16.61 -18.14 -12.08
C LEU A 476 17.32 -18.65 -13.34
N ALA A 477 16.83 -19.77 -13.86
CA ALA A 477 17.32 -20.41 -15.06
C ALA A 477 16.23 -20.45 -16.13
N ARG A 478 16.63 -20.29 -17.39
CA ARG A 478 15.74 -20.43 -18.54
C ARG A 478 15.38 -21.90 -18.70
N CYS A 479 14.08 -22.20 -18.78
CA CYS A 479 13.57 -23.52 -19.16
C CYS A 479 13.74 -23.74 -20.67
N CYS A 480 13.92 -25.00 -21.03
CA CYS A 480 14.22 -25.51 -22.38
C CYS A 480 13.44 -24.82 -23.51
#